data_AF-S7T1E6-F1
#
_entry.id   AF-S7T1E6-F1
#
_cell.length_a   1.000
_cell.length_b   1.000
_cell.length_c   1.000
_cell.angle_alpha   90.00
_cell.angle_beta   90.00
_cell.angle_gamma   90.00
#
_symmetry.space_group_name_H-M   'P 1'
#
loop_
_entity.id
_entity.type
_entity.pdbx_description
1 polymer ?
#
loop_
_entity_poly.entity_id
_entity_poly.type
_entity_poly.pdbx_seq_one_letter_code
_entity_poly.pdbx_strand_id
1 'polypeptide(L)'
;MLGGGLLVAGGGIGLSLIPFPGKQEFSRPECGKLPSQSEVKRALSQHRDLVARLENIGEGVSVRVGAPCGDQADEALIHIVYHTKKERDAVSSILTNHSFGVPVELIKR
;
A
#
# COMPACT_ATOMS: atom_id res chain seq x y z
N MET A 1 -6.36 -2.42 72.77
CA MET A 1 -6.64 -1.10 72.13
C MET A 1 -5.34 -0.65 71.51
N LEU A 2 -5.12 -0.34 70.22
CA LEU A 2 -5.89 -0.07 68.99
C LEU A 2 -5.51 -1.14 67.91
N GLY A 3 -6.26 -1.49 66.86
CA GLY A 3 -7.38 -0.86 66.18
C GLY A 3 -7.00 -0.46 64.73
N GLY A 4 -7.43 -1.27 63.74
CA GLY A 4 -7.48 -0.94 62.29
C GLY A 4 -6.25 -1.38 61.49
N GLY A 5 -6.28 -2.22 60.45
CA GLY A 5 -7.36 -2.61 59.55
C GLY A 5 -7.37 -1.75 58.28
N LEU A 6 -6.59 -2.11 57.25
CA LEU A 6 -6.94 -1.86 55.84
C LEU A 6 -6.09 -2.74 54.90
N LEU A 7 -6.75 -3.75 54.34
CA LEU A 7 -6.29 -4.51 53.18
C LEU A 7 -6.35 -3.61 51.94
N VAL A 8 -5.22 -3.45 51.24
CA VAL A 8 -5.23 -3.12 49.81
C VAL A 8 -4.28 -4.08 49.12
N ALA A 9 -4.85 -5.24 48.76
CA ALA A 9 -4.28 -6.21 47.86
C ALA A 9 -4.38 -5.69 46.41
N GLY A 10 -3.39 -6.04 45.60
CA GLY A 10 -3.49 -5.99 44.14
C GLY A 10 -2.56 -4.98 43.49
N GLY A 11 -1.36 -5.45 43.14
CA GLY A 11 -0.47 -4.77 42.22
C GLY A 11 -1.18 -4.48 40.90
N GLY A 12 -0.92 -3.29 40.37
CA GLY A 12 -1.56 -2.81 39.16
C GLY A 12 -1.23 -3.65 37.93
N ILE A 13 -2.19 -3.74 37.03
CA ILE A 13 -1.95 -3.62 35.59
C ILE A 13 -3.20 -2.93 35.05
N GLY A 14 -3.08 -1.67 34.65
CA GLY A 14 -4.12 -0.99 33.90
C GLY A 14 -4.32 -1.73 32.58
N LEU A 15 -5.42 -2.46 32.45
CA LEU A 15 -5.89 -2.96 31.16
C LEU A 15 -6.45 -1.77 30.36
N SER A 16 -5.56 -0.89 29.91
CA SER A 16 -5.84 -0.07 28.73
C SER A 16 -5.99 -1.04 27.56
N LEU A 17 -7.25 -1.37 27.27
CA LEU A 17 -7.66 -1.92 25.98
C LEU A 17 -7.39 -0.84 24.93
N ILE A 18 -6.13 -0.73 24.50
CA ILE A 18 -5.78 -0.01 23.27
C ILE A 18 -6.44 -0.80 22.15
N PRO A 19 -7.42 -0.24 21.43
CA PRO A 19 -7.94 -0.91 20.25
C PRO A 19 -6.80 -0.93 19.23
N PHE A 20 -6.17 -2.09 19.08
CA PHE A 20 -5.26 -2.39 17.98
C PHE A 20 -6.00 -2.08 16.66
N PRO A 21 -5.58 -1.08 15.87
CA PRO A 21 -6.09 -0.88 14.52
C PRO A 21 -5.34 -1.87 13.60
N GLY A 22 -5.49 -3.15 13.91
CA GLY A 22 -4.80 -4.25 13.26
C GLY A 22 -5.54 -4.75 12.03
N LYS A 23 -6.06 -3.84 11.20
CA LYS A 23 -6.52 -4.12 9.84
C LYS A 23 -6.24 -2.88 9.00
N GLN A 24 -4.97 -2.68 8.65
CA GLN A 24 -4.67 -1.96 7.42
C GLN A 24 -5.16 -2.87 6.29
N GLU A 25 -6.48 -2.90 6.07
CA GLU A 25 -7.01 -3.19 4.74
C GLU A 25 -6.29 -2.18 3.87
N PHE A 26 -5.28 -2.66 3.14
CA PHE A 26 -4.75 -1.99 1.96
C PHE A 26 -5.97 -1.39 1.28
N SER A 27 -6.14 -0.08 1.40
CA SER A 27 -7.39 0.60 1.04
C SER A 27 -7.55 0.36 -0.45
N ARG A 28 -8.30 -0.69 -0.80
CA ARG A 28 -8.54 -1.07 -2.18
C ARG A 28 -9.13 0.19 -2.81
N PRO A 29 -8.49 0.73 -3.86
CA PRO A 29 -8.88 2.02 -4.39
C PRO A 29 -10.37 2.03 -4.72
N GLU A 30 -11.04 3.14 -4.40
CA GLU A 30 -12.49 3.27 -4.64
C GLU A 30 -12.77 3.12 -6.14
N CYS A 31 -13.41 2.01 -6.51
CA CYS A 31 -13.84 1.60 -7.85
C CYS A 31 -14.93 2.49 -8.47
N GLY A 32 -14.72 3.79 -8.42
CA GLY A 32 -15.50 4.79 -9.16
C GLY A 32 -14.70 6.05 -9.49
N LYS A 33 -13.41 6.07 -9.14
CA LYS A 33 -12.46 7.17 -9.39
C LYS A 33 -11.24 6.71 -10.18
N LEU A 34 -11.25 5.46 -10.64
CA LEU A 34 -10.12 4.89 -11.36
C LEU A 34 -10.21 5.24 -12.85
N PRO A 35 -9.07 5.55 -13.48
CA PRO A 35 -9.03 5.80 -14.91
C PRO A 35 -9.31 4.51 -15.70
N SER A 36 -9.65 4.67 -16.97
CA SER A 36 -9.88 3.54 -17.86
C SER A 36 -8.61 2.74 -18.14
N GLN A 37 -8.74 1.46 -18.51
CA GLN A 37 -7.60 0.62 -18.91
C GLN A 37 -6.80 1.25 -20.07
N SER A 38 -7.50 1.90 -20.99
CA SER A 38 -6.91 2.62 -22.12
C SER A 38 -6.08 3.83 -21.66
N GLU A 39 -6.56 4.58 -20.66
CA GLU A 39 -5.83 5.70 -20.09
C GLU A 39 -4.58 5.27 -19.34
N VAL A 40 -4.67 4.17 -18.57
CA VAL A 40 -3.50 3.61 -17.87
C VAL A 40 -2.45 3.13 -18.87
N LYS A 41 -2.85 2.43 -19.94
CA LYS A 41 -1.93 1.99 -21.01
C LYS A 41 -1.30 3.19 -21.73
N ARG A 42 -2.06 4.26 -21.95
CA ARG A 42 -1.56 5.51 -22.53
C ARG A 42 -0.53 6.16 -21.60
N ALA A 43 -0.81 6.25 -20.30
CA ALA A 43 0.12 6.78 -19.30
C ALA A 43 1.42 5.97 -19.26
N LEU A 44 1.35 4.63 -19.26
CA LEU A 44 2.54 3.77 -19.34
C LEU A 44 3.33 3.99 -20.64
N SER A 45 2.65 4.18 -21.76
CA SER A 45 3.30 4.46 -23.05
C SER A 45 3.90 5.86 -23.15
N GLN A 46 3.32 6.84 -22.46
CA GLN A 46 3.87 8.20 -22.36
C GLN A 46 5.07 8.26 -21.42
N HIS A 47 5.11 7.40 -20.41
CA HIS A 47 6.17 7.35 -19.40
C HIS A 47 7.02 6.08 -19.49
N ARG A 48 7.37 5.64 -20.71
CA ARG A 48 8.19 4.43 -20.92
C ARG A 48 9.55 4.48 -20.24
N ASP A 49 10.16 5.66 -20.20
CA ASP A 49 11.44 5.87 -19.51
C ASP A 49 11.31 5.60 -17.99
N LEU A 50 10.17 5.97 -17.39
CA LEU A 50 9.91 5.71 -15.98
C LEU A 50 9.70 4.22 -15.72
N VAL A 51 8.97 3.53 -16.61
CA VAL A 51 8.78 2.07 -16.54
C VAL A 51 10.14 1.35 -16.59
N ALA A 52 10.97 1.68 -17.59
CA ALA A 52 12.29 1.07 -17.73
C ALA A 52 13.18 1.34 -16.50
N ARG A 53 13.08 2.54 -15.92
CA ARG A 53 13.85 2.90 -14.72
C ARG A 53 13.40 2.12 -13.48
N LEU A 54 12.10 1.83 -13.36
CA LEU A 54 11.54 1.01 -12.29
C LEU A 54 11.94 -0.46 -12.44
N GLU A 55 11.85 -1.02 -13.64
CA GLU A 55 12.27 -2.40 -13.93
C GLU A 55 13.79 -2.58 -13.76
N ASN A 56 14.58 -1.52 -13.97
CA ASN A 56 16.02 -1.53 -13.74
C ASN A 56 16.43 -1.48 -12.25
N ILE A 57 15.49 -1.31 -11.31
CA ILE A 57 15.78 -1.39 -9.87
C ILE A 57 16.19 -2.81 -9.46
N GLY A 58 15.57 -3.81 -10.09
CA GLY A 58 15.84 -5.21 -9.82
C GLY A 58 14.92 -6.13 -10.63
N GLU A 59 15.38 -7.34 -10.89
CA GLU A 59 14.61 -8.36 -11.63
C GLU A 59 13.30 -8.76 -10.92
N GLY A 60 13.18 -8.47 -9.61
CA GLY A 60 11.97 -8.66 -8.84
C GLY A 60 10.91 -7.58 -9.05
N VAL A 61 11.23 -6.50 -9.78
CA VAL A 61 10.32 -5.39 -10.07
C VAL A 61 9.67 -5.56 -11.43
N SER A 62 8.34 -5.49 -11.50
CA SER A 62 7.62 -5.52 -12.77
C SER A 62 6.43 -4.60 -12.75
N VAL A 63 6.25 -3.84 -13.83
CA VAL A 63 5.15 -2.88 -13.98
C VAL A 63 4.07 -3.50 -14.87
N ARG A 64 2.83 -3.55 -14.38
CA ARG A 64 1.70 -4.15 -15.07
C ARG A 64 0.45 -3.29 -14.91
N VAL A 65 -0.53 -3.51 -15.78
CA VAL A 65 -1.86 -2.93 -15.60
C VAL A 65 -2.68 -3.86 -14.70
N GLY A 66 -3.22 -3.31 -13.62
CA GLY A 66 -4.09 -3.98 -12.67
C GLY A 66 -5.53 -3.51 -12.81
N ALA A 67 -6.48 -4.43 -12.71
CA ALA A 67 -7.91 -4.14 -12.65
C ALA A 67 -8.44 -4.55 -11.26
N PRO A 68 -8.31 -3.70 -10.23
CA PRO A 68 -8.66 -4.06 -8.85
C PRO A 68 -10.19 -4.21 -8.64
N CYS A 69 -10.99 -3.75 -9.61
CA CYS A 69 -12.46 -3.72 -9.56
C CYS A 69 -13.12 -4.88 -10.30
N GLY A 70 -12.31 -5.80 -10.86
CA GLY A 70 -12.77 -6.93 -11.66
C GLY A 70 -12.77 -6.64 -13.16
N ASP A 71 -12.68 -7.69 -13.98
CA ASP A 71 -12.49 -7.60 -15.44
C ASP A 71 -13.66 -6.95 -16.21
N GLN A 72 -14.82 -6.79 -15.57
CA GLN A 72 -16.02 -6.18 -16.16
C GLN A 72 -16.06 -4.66 -16.01
N ALA A 73 -15.28 -4.11 -15.06
CA ALA A 73 -15.11 -2.67 -14.93
C ALA A 73 -13.94 -2.25 -15.83
N ASP A 74 -14.13 -1.22 -16.65
CA ASP A 74 -13.04 -0.66 -17.47
C ASP A 74 -12.02 0.13 -16.61
N GLU A 75 -12.17 0.09 -15.28
CA GLU A 75 -11.34 0.77 -14.30
C GLU A 75 -10.04 0.03 -14.03
N ALA A 76 -8.92 0.73 -14.22
CA ALA A 76 -7.59 0.16 -14.06
C ALA A 76 -6.66 1.11 -13.31
N LEU A 77 -5.55 0.54 -12.86
CA LEU A 77 -4.41 1.26 -12.29
C LEU A 77 -3.09 0.56 -12.62
N ILE A 78 -1.98 1.16 -12.23
CA ILE A 78 -0.65 0.57 -12.41
C ILE A 78 -0.31 -0.32 -11.21
N HIS A 79 -0.14 -1.61 -11.43
CA HIS A 79 0.46 -2.54 -10.45
C HIS A 79 1.97 -2.56 -10.62
N ILE A 80 2.69 -2.25 -9.55
CA ILE A 80 4.13 -2.47 -9.48
C ILE A 80 4.38 -3.61 -8.51
N VAL A 81 4.77 -4.75 -9.07
CA VAL A 81 5.15 -5.92 -8.31
C VAL A 81 6.58 -5.76 -7.85
N TYR A 82 6.88 -6.08 -6.59
CA TYR A 82 8.24 -6.09 -6.03
C TYR A 82 8.45 -7.34 -5.17
N HIS A 83 9.70 -7.77 -5.00
CA HIS A 83 10.02 -8.97 -4.21
C HIS A 83 10.54 -8.63 -2.80
N THR A 84 11.35 -7.57 -2.70
CA THR A 84 12.06 -7.18 -1.47
C THR A 84 11.63 -5.80 -0.96
N LYS A 85 11.84 -5.54 0.33
CA LYS A 85 11.58 -4.21 0.91
C LYS A 85 12.48 -3.13 0.28
N LYS A 86 13.73 -3.47 -0.06
CA LYS A 86 14.67 -2.53 -0.72
C LYS A 86 14.15 -2.08 -2.08
N GLU A 87 13.63 -3.01 -2.88
CA GLU A 87 12.99 -2.68 -4.17
C GLU A 87 11.77 -1.78 -3.96
N ARG A 88 10.88 -2.12 -3.02
CA ARG A 88 9.73 -1.28 -2.67
C ARG A 88 10.14 0.15 -2.32
N ASP A 89 11.16 0.31 -1.47
CA ASP A 89 11.61 1.63 -1.03
C ASP A 89 12.24 2.43 -2.19
N ALA A 90 13.00 1.76 -3.07
CA ALA A 90 13.54 2.38 -4.28
C ALA A 90 12.44 2.81 -5.27
N VAL A 91 11.46 1.93 -5.52
CA VAL A 91 10.27 2.23 -6.34
C VAL A 91 9.53 3.43 -5.73
N SER A 92 9.24 3.38 -4.43
CA SER A 92 8.54 4.47 -3.73
C SER A 92 9.30 5.79 -3.84
N SER A 93 10.62 5.79 -3.72
CA SER A 93 11.45 7.00 -3.85
C SER A 93 11.38 7.60 -5.25
N ILE A 94 11.34 6.76 -6.29
CA ILE A 94 11.17 7.22 -7.68
C ILE A 94 9.77 7.80 -7.88
N LEU A 95 8.73 7.12 -7.39
CA LEU A 95 7.33 7.55 -7.52
C LEU A 95 7.02 8.87 -6.79
N THR A 96 7.71 9.15 -5.68
CA THR A 96 7.61 10.44 -4.98
C THR A 96 8.07 11.61 -5.86
N ASN A 97 9.04 11.38 -6.74
CA ASN A 97 9.58 12.41 -7.64
C ASN A 97 8.93 12.40 -9.03
N HIS A 98 8.45 11.24 -9.48
CA HIS A 98 7.90 11.05 -10.82
C HIS A 98 6.59 10.27 -10.73
N SER A 99 5.49 10.92 -11.09
CA SER A 99 4.17 10.30 -11.15
C SER A 99 3.78 9.94 -12.59
N PHE A 100 2.97 8.89 -12.74
CA PHE A 100 2.40 8.48 -14.03
C PHE A 100 1.13 9.27 -14.39
N GLY A 101 0.66 10.17 -13.53
CA GLY A 101 -0.64 10.85 -13.68
C GLY A 101 -1.87 9.94 -13.46
N VAL A 102 -1.65 8.65 -13.15
CA VAL A 102 -2.69 7.67 -12.82
C VAL A 102 -2.37 6.99 -11.48
N PRO A 103 -3.37 6.39 -10.81
CA PRO A 103 -3.16 5.67 -9.56
C PRO A 103 -2.18 4.50 -9.72
N VAL A 104 -1.36 4.28 -8.69
CA VAL A 104 -0.33 3.23 -8.65
C VAL A 104 -0.46 2.45 -7.36
N GLU A 105 -0.41 1.13 -7.45
CA GLU A 105 -0.44 0.22 -6.31
C GLU A 105 0.82 -0.66 -6.30
N LEU A 106 1.43 -0.76 -5.11
CA LEU A 106 2.64 -1.54 -4.86
C LEU A 106 2.25 -2.91 -4.31
N ILE A 107 2.55 -3.97 -5.04
CA ILE A 107 2.18 -5.34 -4.69
C ILE A 107 3.43 -6.14 -4.36
N LYS A 108 3.46 -6.74 -3.17
CA LYS A 108 4.52 -7.69 -2.82
C LYS A 108 4.24 -9.04 -3.51
N ARG A 109 5.24 -9.58 -4.20
CA ARG A 109 5.23 -10.94 -4.77
C ARG A 109 5.33 -12.00 -3.70
#